data_AF-A0A3C0RDL3-F1
#
_entry.id   AF-A0A3C0RDL3-F1
#
_cell.length_a   1.000
_cell.length_b   1.000
_cell.length_c   1.000
_cell.angle_alpha   90.00
_cell.angle_beta   90.00
_cell.angle_gamma   90.00
#
_symmetry.space_group_name_H-M   'P 1'
#
loop_
_entity.id
_entity.type
_entity.pdbx_description
1 polymer ?
#
loop_
_entity_poly.entity_id
_entity_poly.type
_entity_poly.pdbx_seq_one_letter_code
_entity_poly.pdbx_strand_id
1 'polypeptide(L)'
;MLLNRSLLKITISPNPPETALVQSLQEKAAQQLGITLEDAANFVFTGDASNTMYQTKDERINILYRDGSVKDISEVDNALIQQNLSAPVKKFYICSLR
;
A
#
# COMPACT_ATOMS: atom_id res chain seq x y z
N MET A 1 -4.61 -13.20 20.12
CA MET A 1 -4.30 -13.39 18.68
C MET A 1 -2.86 -12.99 18.33
N LEU A 2 -2.43 -11.75 18.63
CA LEU A 2 -1.09 -11.27 18.25
C LEU A 2 0.07 -12.09 18.85
N LEU A 3 0.01 -12.40 20.16
CA LEU A 3 1.05 -13.18 20.86
C LEU A 3 1.24 -14.59 20.28
N ASN A 4 0.17 -15.19 19.77
CA ASN A 4 0.19 -16.53 19.18
C ASN A 4 0.35 -16.50 17.65
N ARG A 5 0.68 -15.33 17.07
CA ARG A 5 0.82 -15.11 15.62
C ARG A 5 -0.41 -15.51 14.81
N SER A 6 -1.59 -15.49 15.43
CA SER A 6 -2.87 -15.71 14.75
C SER A 6 -3.30 -14.40 14.10
N LEU A 7 -2.71 -14.09 12.94
CA LEU A 7 -2.95 -12.83 12.22
C LEU A 7 -4.17 -12.93 11.31
N LEU A 8 -4.78 -11.77 11.05
CA LEU A 8 -5.89 -11.63 10.10
C LEU A 8 -5.42 -11.97 8.67
N LYS A 9 -6.35 -12.45 7.85
CA LYS A 9 -6.13 -12.65 6.41
C LYS A 9 -6.12 -11.28 5.73
N ILE A 10 -5.09 -11.03 4.94
CA ILE A 10 -4.95 -9.79 4.17
C ILE A 10 -5.17 -10.09 2.69
N THR A 11 -6.06 -9.35 2.05
CA THR A 11 -6.22 -9.33 0.59
C THR A 11 -5.88 -7.94 0.07
N ILE A 12 -5.01 -7.87 -0.94
CA ILE A 12 -4.53 -6.60 -1.52
C ILE A 12 -5.01 -6.51 -2.97
N SER A 13 -5.62 -5.39 -3.34
CA SER A 13 -6.14 -5.12 -4.67
C SER A 13 -5.78 -3.71 -5.16
N PRO A 14 -5.67 -3.49 -6.47
CA PRO A 14 -5.51 -2.14 -7.03
C PRO A 14 -6.78 -1.30 -6.90
N ASN A 15 -7.94 -1.95 -6.80
CA ASN A 15 -9.25 -1.30 -6.68
C ASN A 15 -9.74 -1.30 -5.22
N PRO A 16 -10.53 -0.30 -4.81
CA PRO A 16 -11.12 -0.26 -3.48
C PRO A 16 -12.03 -1.48 -3.23
N PRO A 17 -12.02 -2.06 -2.02
CA PRO A 17 -12.89 -3.17 -1.68
C PRO A 17 -14.35 -2.73 -1.69
N GLU A 18 -15.21 -3.60 -2.21
CA GLU A 18 -16.65 -3.35 -2.27
C GLU A 18 -17.27 -3.39 -0.87
N THR A 19 -18.16 -2.44 -0.56
CA THR A 19 -18.81 -2.35 0.75
C THR A 19 -19.64 -3.58 1.09
N ALA A 20 -20.29 -4.20 0.11
CA ALA A 20 -21.04 -5.45 0.29
C ALA A 20 -20.12 -6.60 0.75
N LEU A 21 -18.90 -6.66 0.22
CA LEU A 21 -17.92 -7.67 0.60
C LEU A 21 -17.45 -7.46 2.05
N VAL A 22 -17.20 -6.20 2.46
CA VAL A 22 -16.83 -5.85 3.85
C VAL A 22 -17.94 -6.24 4.83
N GLN A 23 -19.19 -5.92 4.53
CA GLN A 23 -20.34 -6.26 5.38
C GLN A 23 -20.49 -7.77 5.52
N SER A 24 -20.40 -8.52 4.41
CA SER A 24 -20.48 -10.00 4.45
C SER A 24 -19.38 -10.64 5.32
N LEU A 25 -18.19 -10.03 5.37
CA LEU A 25 -17.08 -10.49 6.19
C LEU A 25 -17.26 -10.11 7.66
N GLN A 26 -17.82 -8.93 7.95
CA GLN A 26 -18.17 -8.51 9.31
C GLN A 26 -19.24 -9.42 9.93
N GLU A 27 -20.27 -9.77 9.17
CA GLU A 27 -21.30 -10.71 9.62
C GLU A 27 -20.72 -12.10 9.91
N LYS A 28 -19.84 -12.61 9.04
CA LYS A 28 -19.13 -13.87 9.27
C LYS A 28 -18.25 -13.82 10.51
N ALA A 29 -17.51 -12.73 10.72
CA ALA A 29 -16.67 -12.54 11.89
C ALA A 29 -17.51 -12.45 13.18
N ALA A 30 -18.64 -11.74 13.15
CA ALA A 30 -19.58 -11.65 14.26
C ALA A 30 -20.15 -13.03 14.63
N GLN A 31 -20.55 -13.83 13.64
CA GLN A 31 -21.03 -15.19 13.85
C GLN A 31 -19.94 -16.13 14.38
N GLN A 32 -18.72 -16.06 13.85
CA GLN A 32 -17.60 -16.93 14.27
C GLN A 32 -17.14 -16.62 15.71
N LEU A 33 -17.15 -15.34 16.11
CA LEU A 33 -16.67 -14.91 17.43
C LEU A 33 -17.79 -14.75 18.46
N GLY A 34 -19.07 -14.78 18.03
CA GLY A 34 -20.23 -14.56 18.91
C GLY A 34 -20.30 -13.13 19.47
N ILE A 35 -19.80 -12.14 18.71
CA ILE A 35 -19.69 -10.75 19.11
C ILE A 35 -20.69 -9.86 18.37
N THR A 36 -20.84 -8.62 18.84
CA THR A 36 -21.67 -7.62 18.16
C THR A 36 -21.04 -7.22 16.82
N LEU A 37 -21.86 -6.66 15.92
CA LEU A 37 -21.40 -6.17 14.62
C LEU A 37 -20.43 -4.98 14.77
N GLU A 38 -20.60 -4.18 15.83
CA GLU A 38 -19.67 -3.10 16.20
C GLU A 38 -18.30 -3.67 16.60
N ASP A 39 -18.27 -4.73 17.41
CA ASP A 39 -17.03 -5.37 17.80
C ASP A 39 -16.34 -6.07 16.61
N ALA A 40 -17.13 -6.64 15.69
CA ALA A 40 -16.63 -7.27 14.47
C ALA A 40 -15.90 -6.30 13.53
N ALA A 41 -16.21 -4.99 13.59
CA ALA A 41 -15.49 -3.96 12.85
C ALA A 41 -14.00 -3.87 13.26
N ASN A 42 -13.63 -4.28 14.47
CA ASN A 42 -12.23 -4.35 14.89
C ASN A 42 -11.44 -5.49 14.22
N PHE A 43 -12.14 -6.51 13.70
CA PHE A 43 -11.55 -7.69 13.06
C PHE A 43 -11.65 -7.67 11.53
N VAL A 44 -12.51 -6.81 10.99
CA VAL A 44 -12.69 -6.64 9.54
C VAL A 44 -12.62 -5.15 9.19
N PHE A 45 -11.49 -4.75 8.62
CA PHE A 45 -11.22 -3.37 8.25
C PHE A 45 -10.53 -3.28 6.89
N THR A 46 -10.72 -2.13 6.25
CA THR A 46 -10.11 -1.78 4.98
C THR A 46 -9.18 -0.59 5.16
N GLY A 47 -8.22 -0.45 4.26
CA GLY A 47 -7.37 0.72 4.22
C GLY A 47 -6.65 0.82 2.89
N ASP A 48 -5.93 1.92 2.71
CA ASP A 48 -5.05 2.12 1.57
C ASP A 48 -3.59 2.23 2.01
N ALA A 49 -2.73 1.59 1.23
CA ALA A 49 -1.30 1.74 1.32
C ALA A 49 -0.83 2.41 0.02
N SER A 50 -0.40 3.66 0.13
CA SER A 50 0.30 4.34 -0.95
C SER A 50 1.80 4.19 -0.73
N ASN A 51 2.51 3.65 -1.72
CA ASN A 51 3.96 3.72 -1.74
C ASN A 51 4.40 4.66 -2.87
N THR A 52 5.19 5.67 -2.50
CA THR A 52 5.86 6.56 -3.44
C THR A 52 7.33 6.20 -3.40
N MET A 53 7.84 5.50 -4.43
CA MET A 53 9.23 5.05 -4.45
C MET A 53 10.22 6.22 -4.50
N TYR A 54 9.86 7.34 -5.15
CA TYR A 54 10.70 8.53 -5.28
C TYR A 54 9.86 9.79 -5.07
N GLN A 55 10.22 10.62 -4.09
CA GLN A 55 9.66 11.96 -3.96
C GLN A 55 10.48 12.92 -4.82
N THR A 56 9.99 13.21 -6.02
CA THR A 56 10.67 14.03 -7.05
C THR A 56 11.02 15.46 -6.57
N LYS A 57 10.50 15.92 -5.42
CA LYS A 57 10.77 17.27 -4.90
C LYS A 57 12.10 17.39 -4.13
N ASP A 58 12.57 16.36 -3.44
CA ASP A 58 13.72 16.47 -2.52
C ASP A 58 14.92 15.59 -2.88
N GLU A 59 14.81 14.69 -3.85
CA GLU A 59 15.90 13.77 -4.21
C GLU A 59 16.47 14.09 -5.60
N ARG A 60 17.29 15.16 -5.68
CA ARG A 60 18.10 15.43 -6.89
C ARG A 60 19.48 14.81 -6.75
N ILE A 61 19.83 13.94 -7.69
CA ILE A 61 21.20 13.41 -7.81
C ILE A 61 21.88 14.18 -8.94
N ASN A 62 22.88 14.99 -8.59
CA ASN A 62 23.68 15.73 -9.56
C ASN A 62 24.93 14.96 -9.94
N ILE A 63 25.25 14.90 -11.23
CA ILE A 63 26.42 14.21 -11.79
C ILE A 63 27.41 15.26 -12.29
N LEU A 64 28.62 15.27 -11.74
CA LEU A 64 29.73 16.08 -12.22
C LEU A 64 30.49 15.33 -13.32
N TYR A 65 30.56 15.93 -14.50
CA TYR A 65 31.30 15.42 -15.64
C TYR A 65 32.76 15.90 -15.62
N ARG A 66 33.63 15.20 -16.36
CA ARG A 66 35.07 15.53 -16.44
C ARG A 66 35.35 16.90 -17.05
N ASP A 67 34.40 17.46 -17.80
CA ASP A 67 34.47 18.81 -18.37
C ASP A 67 34.05 19.91 -17.35
N GLY A 68 33.69 19.52 -16.13
CA GLY A 68 33.22 20.42 -15.08
C GLY A 68 31.72 20.74 -15.16
N SER A 69 30.99 20.22 -16.15
CA SER A 69 29.55 20.39 -16.23
C SER A 69 28.83 19.54 -15.18
N VAL A 70 27.75 20.07 -14.62
CA VAL A 70 26.88 19.36 -13.67
C VAL A 70 25.53 19.17 -14.34
N LYS A 71 25.06 17.93 -14.38
CA LYS A 71 23.71 17.61 -14.87
C LYS A 71 22.92 16.82 -13.84
N ASP A 72 21.62 17.00 -13.85
CA ASP A 72 20.72 16.18 -13.02
C ASP A 72 20.63 14.77 -13.61
N ILE A 73 20.57 13.74 -12.76
CA ILE A 73 20.41 12.34 -13.19
C ILE A 73 19.17 12.15 -14.07
N SER A 74 18.11 12.93 -13.86
CA SER A 74 16.88 12.89 -14.67
C SER A 74 17.06 13.34 -16.12
N GLU A 75 18.12 14.10 -16.42
CA GLU A 75 18.49 14.59 -17.75
C GLU A 75 19.44 13.63 -18.49
N VAL A 76 19.91 12.57 -17.81
CA VAL A 76 20.80 11.57 -18.40
C VAL A 76 19.97 10.45 -19.01
N ASP A 77 20.10 10.29 -20.32
CA ASP A 77 19.43 9.23 -21.07
C ASP A 77 20.14 7.88 -20.81
N ASN A 78 19.61 7.12 -19.84
CA ASN A 78 20.13 5.81 -19.44
C ASN A 78 18.97 4.84 -19.20
N ALA A 79 19.10 3.60 -19.68
CA ALA A 79 18.08 2.56 -19.59
C ALA A 79 17.64 2.22 -18.14
N LEU A 80 18.46 2.54 -17.14
CA LEU A 80 18.14 2.34 -15.72
C LEU A 80 17.36 3.51 -15.10
N ILE A 81 17.35 4.68 -15.75
CA ILE A 81 16.72 5.90 -15.25
C ILE A 81 15.30 5.97 -15.83
N GLN A 82 14.42 5.15 -15.28
CA GLN A 82 13.01 5.14 -15.64
C GLN A 82 12.30 6.32 -14.96
N GLN A 83 12.02 7.40 -15.71
CA GLN A 83 11.25 8.55 -15.22
C GLN A 83 9.83 8.18 -14.69
N ASN A 84 9.33 6.99 -15.03
CA ASN A 84 8.03 6.46 -14.61
C ASN A 84 7.99 5.91 -13.16
N LEU A 85 9.10 5.84 -12.42
CA LEU A 85 9.08 5.37 -11.01
C LEU A 85 8.44 6.37 -10.02
N SER A 86 8.09 7.58 -10.48
CA SER A 86 7.54 8.64 -9.64
C SER A 86 6.02 8.56 -9.43
N ALA A 87 5.31 7.65 -10.10
CA ALA A 87 3.86 7.52 -9.92
C ALA A 87 3.54 6.84 -8.57
N PRO A 88 2.74 7.47 -7.69
CA PRO A 88 2.36 6.84 -6.44
C PRO A 88 1.55 5.58 -6.71
N VAL A 89 2.04 4.42 -6.26
CA VAL A 89 1.32 3.16 -6.37
C VAL A 89 0.37 3.07 -5.19
N LYS A 90 -0.92 3.34 -5.44
CA LYS A 90 -1.98 3.16 -4.46
C LYS A 90 -2.48 1.72 -4.50
N LYS A 91 -2.43 1.02 -3.36
CA LYS A 91 -3.03 -0.30 -3.19
C LYS A 91 -4.06 -0.23 -2.07
N PHE A 92 -5.17 -0.92 -2.24
CA PHE A 92 -6.17 -1.09 -1.20
C PHE A 92 -6.00 -2.46 -0.57
N TYR A 93 -6.24 -2.55 0.73
CA TYR A 93 -6.24 -3.81 1.43
C TYR A 93 -7.51 -3.98 2.25
N ILE A 94 -7.87 -5.24 2.45
CA ILE A 94 -8.89 -5.66 3.39
C ILE A 94 -8.31 -6.74 4.29
N CYS A 95 -8.50 -6.56 5.59
CA CYS A 95 -8.15 -7.52 6.63
C CYS A 95 -9.44 -8.20 7.11
N SER A 96 -9.43 -9.52 7.28
CA SER A 96 -10.57 -10.26 7.83
C SER A 96 -10.14 -11.46 8.66
N LEU A 97 -11.07 -11.96 9.48
CA LEU A 97 -10.91 -13.27 10.14
C LEU A 97 -10.88 -14.40 9.10
N ARG A 98 -10.15 -15.47 9.41
CA ARG A 98 -10.04 -16.67 8.56
C ARG A 98 -11.17 -17.65 8.82
#